data_AF-A0A935SIQ6-F1
#
_entry.id   AF-A0A935SIQ6-F1
#
_cell.length_a   1.000
_cell.length_b   1.000
_cell.length_c   1.000
_cell.angle_alpha   90.00
_cell.angle_beta   90.00
_cell.angle_gamma   90.00
#
_symmetry.space_group_name_H-M   'P 1'
#
loop_
_entity.id
_entity.type
_entity.pdbx_description
1 polymer ?
#
loop_
_entity_poly.entity_id
_entity_poly.type
_entity_poly.pdbx_seq_one_letter_code
_entity_poly.pdbx_strand_id
1 'polypeptide(L)' 'MYGVVKQVVQELRGINTQIKNAQHIRASVILHWLKQHNKRQVQYMAGHRYIDSTEKYALQQMDTLTDALTKYHPFG' A
#
# COMPACT_ATOMS: atom_id res chain seq x y z
N MET A 1 -9.73 12.92 -17.70
CA MET A 1 -9.47 12.85 -16.24
C MET A 1 -8.20 12.06 -15.85
N TYR A 2 -7.66 11.17 -16.70
CA TYR A 2 -6.43 10.39 -16.40
C TYR A 2 -5.08 11.13 -16.52
N GLY A 3 -5.04 12.31 -17.16
CA GLY A 3 -3.80 13.03 -17.45
C GLY A 3 -3.09 13.58 -16.22
N VAL A 4 -3.83 14.18 -15.28
CA VAL A 4 -3.26 14.84 -14.09
C VAL A 4 -2.60 13.82 -13.17
N VAL A 5 -3.27 12.69 -12.88
CA VAL A 5 -2.71 11.63 -12.03
C VAL A 5 -1.43 11.06 -12.66
N LYS A 6 -1.40 10.89 -13.98
CA LYS A 6 -0.20 10.40 -14.69
C LYS A 6 0.96 11.40 -14.56
N GLN A 7 0.70 12.69 -14.73
CA GLN A 7 1.72 13.73 -14.60
C GLN A 7 2.28 13.78 -13.17
N VAL A 8 1.42 13.80 -12.16
CA VAL A 8 1.83 13.81 -10.75
C VAL A 8 2.66 12.56 -10.42
N VAL A 9 2.25 11.37 -10.87
CA VAL A 9 3.04 10.14 -10.65
C VAL A 9 4.41 10.22 -11.34
N GLN A 10 4.50 10.87 -12.50
CA GLN A 10 5.76 11.05 -13.22
C GLN A 10 6.71 12.00 -12.48
N GLU A 11 6.19 13.10 -11.92
CA GLU A 11 6.96 14.01 -11.07
C GLU A 11 7.43 13.32 -9.79
N LEU A 12 6.55 12.56 -9.13
CA LEU A 12 6.87 11.80 -7.92
C LEU A 12 7.97 10.76 -8.15
N ARG A 13 8.04 10.16 -9.35
CA ARG A 13 9.14 9.26 -9.72
C ARG A 13 10.50 9.95 -9.79
N GLY A 14 10.54 11.26 -10.06
CA GLY A 14 11.75 12.07 -9.99
C GLY A 14 12.29 12.20 -8.56
N ILE A 15 11.40 12.13 -7.56
CA ILE A 15 11.76 12.18 -6.13
C ILE A 15 12.10 10.79 -5.60
N ASN A 16 11.28 9.79 -5.94
CA ASN A 16 11.50 8.41 -5.54
C ASN A 16 11.23 7.46 -6.71
N THR A 17 12.31 6.90 -7.25
CA THR A 17 12.29 5.99 -8.40
C THR A 17 11.62 4.64 -8.10
N GLN A 18 11.42 4.29 -6.82
CA GLN A 18 10.70 3.07 -6.42
C GLN A 18 9.18 3.19 -6.64
N ILE A 19 8.66 4.39 -6.90
CA ILE A 19 7.23 4.62 -7.15
C ILE A 19 6.84 4.02 -8.50
N LYS A 20 6.18 2.87 -8.46
CA LYS A 20 5.69 2.18 -9.65
C LYS A 20 4.47 2.85 -10.28
N ASN A 21 3.45 3.18 -9.50
CA ASN A 21 2.22 3.80 -10.00
C ASN A 21 1.38 4.39 -8.85
N ALA A 22 0.25 5.03 -9.16
CA ALA A 22 -0.65 5.59 -8.16
C ALA A 22 -1.24 4.52 -7.20
N GLN A 23 -1.45 3.30 -7.68
CA GLN A 23 -1.96 2.20 -6.84
C GLN A 23 -0.93 1.78 -5.78
N HIS A 24 0.37 1.81 -6.11
CA HIS A 24 1.46 1.56 -5.16
C HIS A 24 1.47 2.60 -4.04
N ILE A 25 1.29 3.88 -4.39
CA ILE A 25 1.18 4.97 -3.41
C ILE A 25 -0.06 4.75 -2.52
N ARG A 26 -1.22 4.48 -3.13
CA ARG A 26 -2.46 4.20 -2.40
C ARG A 26 -2.29 3.03 -1.42
N ALA A 27 -1.67 1.93 -1.86
CA ALA A 27 -1.39 0.79 -0.99
C ALA A 27 -0.52 1.22 0.19
N SER A 28 0.60 1.91 -0.06
CA SER A 28 1.52 2.40 0.97
C SER A 28 0.81 3.26 2.04
N VAL A 29 -0.06 4.18 1.61
CA VAL A 29 -0.84 5.04 2.51
C VAL A 29 -1.84 4.23 3.34
N ILE A 30 -2.60 3.31 2.73
CA ILE A 30 -3.56 2.46 3.46
C ILE A 30 -2.83 1.58 4.49
N LEU A 31 -1.70 0.99 4.10
CA LEU A 31 -0.83 0.22 4.99
C LEU A 31 -0.30 1.07 6.16
N HIS A 32 0.05 2.32 5.92
CA HIS A 32 0.46 3.25 6.96
C HIS A 32 -0.68 3.52 7.96
N TRP A 33 -1.89 3.80 7.47
CA TRP A 33 -3.06 4.01 8.32
C TRP A 33 -3.45 2.76 9.12
N LEU A 34 -3.33 1.57 8.54
CA LEU A 34 -3.60 0.31 9.25
C LEU A 34 -2.66 0.09 10.45
N LYS A 35 -1.48 0.70 10.47
CA LYS A 35 -0.57 0.65 11.63
C LYS A 35 -0.98 1.59 12.76
N GLN A 36 -1.78 2.62 12.46
CA GLN A 36 -2.11 3.71 13.40
C GLN A 36 -3.57 3.71 13.84
N HIS A 37 -4.45 3.15 13.02
CA HIS A 37 -5.90 3.21 13.17
C HIS A 37 -6.52 1.83 13.05
N ASN A 38 -7.76 1.68 13.55
CA ASN A 38 -8.49 0.42 13.40
C ASN A 38 -9.01 0.24 11.96
N LYS A 39 -9.27 -1.02 11.58
CA LYS A 39 -9.70 -1.40 10.21
C LYS A 39 -10.95 -0.65 9.73
N ARG A 40 -11.89 -0.33 10.63
CA ARG A 40 -13.13 0.39 10.29
C ARG A 40 -12.86 1.86 9.97
N GLN A 41 -11.98 2.52 10.72
CA GLN A 41 -11.57 3.90 10.44
C GLN A 41 -10.84 3.98 9.09
N VAL A 42 -9.91 3.06 8.85
CA VAL A 42 -9.17 3.01 7.58
C VAL A 42 -10.11 2.74 6.40
N GLN A 43 -11.14 1.90 6.58
CA GLN A 43 -12.17 1.68 5.56
C GLN A 43 -12.82 3.01 5.12
N TYR A 44 -13.22 3.85 6.08
CA TYR A 44 -13.80 5.16 5.77
C TYR A 44 -12.79 6.09 5.11
N MET A 45 -11.55 6.16 5.61
CA MET A 45 -10.48 6.98 5.03
C MET A 45 -10.14 6.58 3.59
N ALA A 46 -10.14 5.27 3.30
CA ALA A 46 -9.88 4.74 1.97
C ALA A 46 -11.10 4.84 1.03
N GLY A 47 -12.29 5.14 1.56
CA GLY A 47 -13.55 5.16 0.80
C GLY A 47 -14.01 3.78 0.34
N HIS A 48 -13.70 2.72 1.09
CA HIS A 48 -14.07 1.35 0.72
C HIS A 48 -15.50 1.02 1.15
N ARG A 49 -16.31 0.53 0.21
CA ARG A 49 -17.69 0.11 0.48
C ARG A 49 -17.78 -1.04 1.48
N TYR A 50 -16.83 -1.98 1.42
CA TYR A 50 -16.79 -3.18 2.26
C TYR A 50 -15.47 -3.25 3.03
N ILE A 51 -15.52 -3.75 4.27
CA ILE A 51 -14.34 -3.85 5.14
C ILE A 51 -13.28 -4.79 4.55
N ASP A 52 -13.71 -5.88 3.90
CA ASP A 52 -12.85 -6.88 3.26
C ASP A 52 -11.89 -6.26 2.23
N SER A 53 -12.32 -5.17 1.57
CA SER A 53 -11.47 -4.44 0.61
C SER A 53 -10.28 -3.78 1.30
N THR A 54 -10.42 -3.42 2.58
CA THR A 54 -9.35 -2.89 3.43
C THR A 54 -8.52 -4.01 4.05
N GLU A 55 -9.15 -5.12 4.43
CA GLU A 55 -8.46 -6.26 5.04
C GLU A 55 -7.43 -6.91 4.12
N LYS A 56 -7.70 -6.94 2.81
CA LYS A 56 -6.75 -7.44 1.81
C LYS A 56 -5.37 -6.76 1.89
N TYR A 57 -5.32 -5.47 2.23
CA TYR A 57 -4.05 -4.75 2.39
C TYR A 57 -3.27 -5.17 3.65
N ALA A 58 -3.96 -5.57 4.71
CA ALA A 58 -3.32 -6.08 5.92
C ALA A 58 -2.73 -7.49 5.70
N LEU A 59 -3.46 -8.36 4.99
CA LEU A 59 -3.01 -9.71 4.65
C LEU A 59 -1.76 -9.67 3.76
N GLN A 60 -1.79 -8.84 2.70
CA GLN A 60 -0.63 -8.65 1.82
C GLN A 60 0.63 -8.19 2.57
N GLN A 61 0.48 -7.42 3.66
CA GLN A 61 1.61 -7.03 4.49
C GLN A 61 2.27 -8.24 5.15
N MET A 62 1.46 -9.14 5.70
CA MET A 62 1.97 -10.32 6.39
C MET A 62 2.72 -11.22 5.41
N ASP A 63 2.15 -11.45 4.23
CA ASP A 63 2.78 -12.23 3.15
C ASP A 63 4.14 -11.62 2.76
N THR A 64 4.20 -10.30 2.54
CA THR A 64 5.47 -9.63 2.21
C THR A 64 6.52 -9.70 3.33
N LEU A 65 6.09 -9.76 4.60
CA LEU A 65 6.99 -9.85 5.74
C LEU A 65 7.55 -11.28 5.86
N THR A 66 6.71 -12.30 5.68
CA THR A 66 7.14 -13.71 5.63
C THR A 66 8.07 -13.99 4.46
N ASP A 67 7.82 -13.40 3.29
CA ASP A 67 8.70 -13.52 2.12
C ASP A 67 10.06 -12.87 2.37
N ALA A 68 10.07 -11.68 2.99
CA ALA A 68 11.31 -11.01 3.38
C ALA A 68 12.08 -11.82 4.43
N LEU A 69 11.40 -12.37 5.45
CA LEU A 69 12.02 -13.25 6.44
C LEU A 69 12.65 -14.47 5.77
N THR A 70 11.91 -15.20 4.94
CA THR A 70 12.42 -16.39 4.23
C THR A 70 13.63 -16.08 3.36
N LYS A 71 13.64 -14.92 2.67
CA LYS A 71 14.74 -14.50 1.79
C LYS A 71 16.03 -14.15 2.53
N TYR A 72 15.94 -13.66 3.76
CA TYR A 72 17.08 -13.19 4.55
C TYR A 72 17.39 -14.08 5.77
N HIS A 73 16.63 -15.15 5.99
CA HIS A 73 16.92 -16.11 7.05
C HIS A 73 18.10 -17.00 6.62
N PRO A 74 19.18 -17.09 7.40
CA PRO A 74 20.39 -17.84 7.04
C PRO A 74 20.22 -19.38 7.01
N PHE A 75 19.00 -19.88 7.27
CA PHE A 75 18.65 -21.30 7.30
C PHE A 75 17.42 -21.65 6.44
N GLY A 76 17.18 -20.91 5.36
CA GLY A 76 16.22 -21.33 4.33
C GLY A 76 16.63 -22.66 3.70
#